data_AF-A0AAU1ZEG8-F1
#
_entry.id   AF-A0AAU1ZEG8-F1
#
_cell.length_a   1.000
_cell.length_b   1.000
_cell.length_c   1.000
_cell.angle_alpha   90.00
_cell.angle_beta   90.00
_cell.angle_gamma   90.00
#
_symmetry.space_group_name_H-M   'P 1'
#
loop_
_entity.id
_entity.type
_entity.pdbx_description
1 polymer ?
#
loop_
_entity_poly.entity_id
_entity_poly.type
_entity_poly.pdbx_seq_one_letter_code
_entity_poly.pdbx_strand_id
1 'polypeptide(L)'
;MSLGMALCGSCEQAGADHPAREPVLVGEVLAGVADAVTHAARSGRAVPDARRPPAATCDGCGASTEWHRTLRGRWVMIEPGELAARVVPAGRRWRIAGDGTAVNLGPAVPSDTCRVSHFDVCPARPEPVGAPVLLALWRGHARRGT
;
A
#
# COMPACT_ATOMS: atom_id res chain seq x y z
N MET A 1 20.91 -49.43 -11.73
CA MET A 1 20.23 -48.97 -12.97
C MET A 1 19.45 -47.71 -12.62
N SER A 2 19.97 -46.53 -12.97
CA SER A 2 19.30 -45.25 -12.70
C SER A 2 18.23 -44.99 -13.75
N LEU A 3 16.98 -44.81 -13.33
CA LEU A 3 15.92 -44.27 -14.17
C LEU A 3 16.16 -42.76 -14.34
N GLY A 4 16.85 -42.36 -15.41
CA GLY A 4 16.87 -40.97 -15.85
C GLY A 4 15.49 -40.61 -16.38
N MET A 5 14.86 -39.59 -15.79
CA MET A 5 13.61 -39.01 -16.31
C MET A 5 13.88 -38.42 -17.70
N ALA A 6 13.51 -39.15 -18.76
CA ALA A 6 13.49 -38.59 -20.10
C ALA A 6 12.41 -37.50 -20.16
N LEU A 7 12.80 -36.30 -20.59
CA LEU A 7 11.86 -35.21 -20.83
C LEU A 7 11.08 -35.48 -22.12
N CYS A 8 9.87 -34.93 -22.25
CA CYS A 8 9.16 -34.96 -23.53
C CYS A 8 9.78 -33.94 -24.50
N GLY A 9 9.62 -34.15 -25.81
CA GLY A 9 10.26 -33.30 -26.83
C GLY A 9 9.92 -31.80 -26.75
N SER A 10 8.75 -31.45 -26.19
CA SER A 10 8.39 -30.04 -25.93
C SER A 10 9.26 -29.41 -24.84
N CYS A 11 9.55 -30.16 -23.76
CA CYS A 11 10.42 -29.69 -22.68
C CYS A 11 11.89 -29.60 -23.10
N GLU A 12 12.33 -30.50 -23.99
CA GLU A 12 13.69 -30.44 -24.56
C GLU A 12 13.89 -29.19 -25.43
N GLN A 13 12.93 -28.90 -26.32
CA GLN A 13 13.00 -27.72 -27.19
C GLN A 13 12.98 -26.41 -26.38
N ALA A 14 12.09 -26.30 -25.39
CA ALA A 14 12.01 -25.11 -24.54
C ALA A 14 13.29 -24.81 -23.75
N GLY A 15 14.03 -25.87 -23.36
CA GLY A 15 15.35 -25.75 -22.72
C GLY A 15 16.45 -25.33 -23.69
N ALA A 16 16.42 -25.83 -24.93
CA ALA A 16 17.39 -25.49 -25.98
C ALA A 16 17.25 -24.03 -26.46
N ASP A 17 16.03 -23.47 -26.45
CA ASP A 17 15.75 -22.09 -26.87
C ASP A 17 16.15 -21.04 -25.83
N HIS A 18 16.50 -21.45 -24.61
CA HIS A 18 17.01 -20.55 -23.58
C HIS A 18 18.54 -20.50 -23.60
N PRO A 19 19.17 -19.30 -23.66
CA PRO A 19 20.60 -19.19 -23.51
C PRO A 19 21.02 -19.76 -22.15
N ALA A 20 22.04 -20.61 -22.15
CA ALA A 20 22.58 -21.21 -20.95
C ALA A 20 22.96 -20.11 -19.95
N ARG A 21 22.26 -20.04 -18.83
CA ARG A 21 22.62 -19.16 -17.72
C ARG A 21 23.64 -19.90 -16.87
N GLU A 22 24.73 -19.21 -16.51
CA GLU A 22 25.71 -19.74 -15.58
C GLU A 22 25.03 -20.00 -14.22
N PRO A 23 25.05 -21.24 -13.70
CA PRO A 23 24.45 -21.54 -12.42
C PRO A 23 25.26 -20.89 -11.30
N VAL A 24 24.63 -20.00 -10.55
CA VAL A 24 25.20 -19.38 -9.35
C VAL A 24 24.96 -20.26 -8.13
N LEU A 25 25.95 -20.29 -7.22
CA LEU A 25 25.81 -20.99 -5.96
C LEU A 25 24.83 -20.24 -5.05
N VAL A 26 23.82 -20.95 -4.55
CA VAL A 26 22.82 -20.38 -3.62
C VAL A 26 23.50 -19.75 -2.40
N GLY A 27 24.61 -20.32 -1.93
CA GLY A 27 25.38 -19.77 -0.81
C GLY A 27 25.94 -18.37 -1.07
N GLU A 28 26.39 -18.08 -2.29
CA GLU A 28 26.92 -16.75 -2.67
C GLU A 28 25.80 -15.72 -2.77
N VAL A 29 24.66 -16.11 -3.34
CA VAL A 29 23.46 -15.26 -3.39
C VAL A 29 22.99 -14.92 -1.96
N LEU A 30 22.93 -15.91 -1.07
CA LEU A 30 22.52 -15.71 0.31
C LEU A 30 23.50 -14.82 1.10
N ALA A 31 24.81 -14.96 0.87
CA ALA A 31 25.82 -14.10 1.48
C ALA A 31 25.63 -12.62 1.06
N GLY A 32 25.43 -12.37 -0.23
CA GLY A 32 25.17 -11.01 -0.72
C GLY A 32 23.89 -10.39 -0.15
N VAL A 33 22.83 -11.18 0.01
CA VAL A 33 21.59 -10.73 0.69
C VAL A 33 21.85 -10.42 2.16
N ALA A 34 22.61 -11.25 2.86
CA ALA A 34 22.95 -11.04 4.28
C ALA A 34 23.75 -9.75 4.51
N ASP A 35 24.70 -9.44 3.62
CA ASP A 35 25.47 -8.20 3.66
C ASP A 35 24.57 -6.98 3.42
N ALA A 36 23.66 -7.05 2.44
CA ALA A 36 22.72 -5.98 2.16
C ALA A 36 21.78 -5.71 3.36
N VAL A 37 21.28 -6.76 4.03
CA VAL A 37 20.46 -6.65 5.24
C VAL A 37 21.26 -6.02 6.39
N THR A 38 22.50 -6.46 6.59
CA THR A 38 23.37 -5.92 7.64
C THR A 38 23.70 -4.45 7.41
N HIS A 39 23.93 -4.05 6.17
CA HIS A 39 24.17 -2.66 5.80
C HIS A 39 22.92 -1.78 6.01
N ALA A 40 21.74 -2.27 5.63
CA ALA A 40 20.46 -1.58 5.90
C ALA A 40 20.22 -1.38 7.41
N ALA A 41 20.47 -2.43 8.21
CA ALA A 41 20.34 -2.36 9.66
C ALA A 41 21.29 -1.32 10.29
N ARG A 42 22.55 -1.25 9.80
CA ARG A 42 23.57 -0.30 10.30
C ARG A 42 23.35 1.14 9.85
N SER A 43 22.82 1.35 8.65
CA SER A 43 22.62 2.70 8.10
C SER A 43 21.36 3.39 8.62
N GLY A 44 20.47 2.67 9.34
CA GLY A 44 19.17 3.19 9.73
C GLY A 44 18.27 3.55 8.54
N ARG A 45 18.67 3.16 7.31
CA ARG A 45 17.90 3.41 6.11
C ARG A 45 16.67 2.51 6.16
N ALA A 46 15.49 3.13 6.24
CA ALA A 46 14.24 2.41 6.19
C ALA A 46 14.23 1.53 4.93
N VAL A 47 14.19 0.21 5.12
CA VAL A 47 13.97 -0.72 4.02
C VAL A 47 12.59 -0.39 3.45
N PRO A 48 12.47 -0.04 2.16
CA PRO A 48 11.17 0.19 1.56
C PRO A 48 10.28 -1.02 1.81
N ASP A 49 9.12 -0.83 2.44
CA ASP A 49 8.16 -1.91 2.56
C ASP A 49 7.78 -2.31 1.12
N ALA A 50 8.16 -3.53 0.70
CA ALA A 50 7.87 -4.03 -0.63
C ALA A 50 6.35 -4.09 -0.93
N ARG A 51 5.51 -4.01 0.11
CA ARG A 51 4.05 -3.92 0.01
C ARG A 51 3.54 -2.48 -0.01
N ARG A 52 4.41 -1.47 0.09
CA ARG A 52 4.01 -0.07 -0.07
C ARG A 52 3.47 0.10 -1.49
N PRO A 53 2.25 0.63 -1.65
CA PRO A 53 1.73 0.92 -2.98
C PRO A 53 2.64 1.92 -3.70
N PRO A 54 2.78 1.82 -5.04
CA PRO A 54 3.45 2.83 -5.85
C PRO A 54 2.76 4.19 -5.71
N ALA A 55 3.39 5.23 -6.29
CA ALA A 55 3.10 6.65 -6.07
C ALA A 55 1.60 7.00 -5.87
N ALA A 56 1.41 7.91 -4.92
CA ALA A 56 0.21 8.45 -4.28
C ALA A 56 -0.89 8.96 -5.23
N THR A 57 -1.41 8.13 -6.14
CA THR A 57 -2.57 8.44 -7.00
C THR A 57 -3.63 7.37 -6.83
N CYS A 58 -4.89 7.80 -6.71
CA CYS A 58 -6.01 6.86 -6.66
C CYS A 58 -6.27 6.27 -8.04
N ASP A 59 -6.23 4.94 -8.18
CA ASP A 59 -6.52 4.25 -9.45
C ASP A 59 -7.95 4.50 -9.98
N GLY A 60 -8.88 4.84 -9.08
CA GLY A 60 -10.28 5.10 -9.46
C GLY A 60 -10.52 6.50 -9.99
N CYS A 61 -9.97 7.53 -9.35
CA CYS A 61 -10.27 8.92 -9.67
C CYS A 61 -9.06 9.78 -10.05
N GLY A 62 -7.85 9.23 -10.04
CA GLY A 62 -6.61 9.93 -10.38
C GLY A 62 -6.16 10.97 -9.34
N ALA A 63 -6.87 11.14 -8.22
CA ALA A 63 -6.50 12.13 -7.20
C ALA A 63 -5.16 11.79 -6.55
N SER A 64 -4.31 12.80 -6.33
CA SER A 64 -3.06 12.62 -5.61
C SER A 64 -3.27 12.68 -4.09
N THR A 65 -2.95 11.59 -3.39
CA THR A 65 -3.20 11.41 -1.96
C THR A 65 -2.31 10.31 -1.36
N GLU A 66 -1.91 10.48 -0.10
CA GLU A 66 -0.84 9.71 0.51
C GLU A 66 -1.32 8.38 1.11
N TRP A 67 -0.50 7.35 0.91
CA TRP A 67 -0.66 6.05 1.54
C TRP A 67 0.00 6.00 2.91
N HIS A 68 -0.77 5.62 3.93
CA HIS A 68 -0.30 5.40 5.28
C HIS A 68 -0.48 3.95 5.70
N ARG A 69 0.49 3.43 6.44
CA ARG A 69 0.39 2.09 7.01
C ARG A 69 -0.46 2.13 8.27
N THR A 70 -1.37 1.18 8.43
CA THR A 70 -2.20 1.04 9.63
C THR A 70 -1.46 0.24 10.70
N LEU A 71 -1.92 0.32 11.96
CA LEU A 71 -1.41 -0.52 13.06
C LEU A 71 -1.47 -2.03 12.76
N ARG A 72 -2.39 -2.46 11.89
CA ARG A 72 -2.55 -3.87 11.48
C ARG A 72 -1.75 -4.20 10.22
N GLY A 73 -0.82 -3.34 9.81
CA GLY A 73 0.06 -3.52 8.64
C GLY A 73 -0.61 -3.35 7.28
N ARG A 74 -1.93 -3.06 7.22
CA ARG A 74 -2.65 -2.75 5.97
C ARG A 74 -2.36 -1.31 5.53
N TRP A 75 -2.57 -0.99 4.27
CA TRP A 75 -2.43 0.36 3.74
C TRP A 75 -3.79 1.04 3.60
N VAL A 76 -3.84 2.33 3.91
CA VAL A 76 -5.00 3.19 3.70
C VAL A 76 -4.54 4.51 3.10
N MET A 77 -5.28 4.99 2.12
CA MET A 77 -5.07 6.27 1.49
C MET A 77 -5.87 7.31 2.27
N ILE A 78 -5.24 8.39 2.73
CA ILE A 78 -5.84 9.33 3.68
C ILE A 78 -6.01 10.69 3.01
N GLU A 79 -7.20 11.27 3.11
CA GLU A 79 -7.42 12.56 2.48
C GLU A 79 -6.58 13.68 3.06
N PRO A 80 -6.15 14.61 2.19
CA PRO A 80 -5.49 15.81 2.66
C PRO A 80 -6.47 16.69 3.43
N GLY A 81 -5.94 17.37 4.44
CA GLY A 81 -6.71 18.27 5.30
C GLY A 81 -7.26 17.60 6.54
N GLU A 82 -7.69 18.45 7.47
CA GLU A 82 -8.28 18.03 8.74
C GLU A 82 -9.75 18.44 8.79
N LEU A 83 -10.55 17.62 9.45
CA LEU A 83 -11.97 17.82 9.69
C LEU A 83 -12.22 17.82 11.18
N ALA A 84 -13.26 18.54 11.62
CA ALA A 84 -13.70 18.45 13.01
C ALA A 84 -14.19 17.01 13.29
N ALA A 85 -13.60 16.34 14.27
CA ALA A 85 -13.90 14.94 14.58
C ALA A 85 -15.39 14.73 14.90
N ARG A 86 -16.02 15.71 15.55
CA ARG A 86 -17.45 15.69 15.91
C ARG A 86 -18.40 15.56 14.71
N VAL A 87 -18.02 16.01 13.51
CA VAL A 87 -18.89 15.95 12.32
C VAL A 87 -18.64 14.70 11.47
N VAL A 88 -17.54 13.99 11.70
CA VAL A 88 -17.18 12.76 10.99
C VAL A 88 -17.73 11.56 11.77
N PRO A 89 -18.35 10.55 11.13
CA PRO A 89 -18.80 9.34 11.82
C PRO A 89 -17.64 8.60 12.50
N ALA A 90 -17.84 8.10 13.72
CA ALA A 90 -16.82 7.42 14.55
C ALA A 90 -15.91 6.45 13.78
N GLY A 91 -16.48 5.48 13.06
CA GLY A 91 -15.72 4.47 12.30
C GLY A 91 -14.94 5.01 11.09
N ARG A 92 -15.13 6.27 10.71
CA ARG A 92 -14.47 6.93 9.57
C ARG A 92 -13.40 7.93 10.01
N ARG A 93 -13.16 8.08 11.32
CA ARG A 93 -12.17 9.00 11.87
C ARG A 93 -10.78 8.36 11.88
N TRP A 94 -9.84 9.02 11.24
CA TRP A 94 -8.44 8.62 11.20
C TRP A 94 -7.53 9.68 11.80
N ARG A 95 -6.40 9.25 12.35
CA ARG A 95 -5.27 10.10 12.73
C ARG A 95 -4.00 9.53 12.13
N ILE A 96 -3.09 10.40 11.72
CA ILE A 96 -1.71 10.01 11.40
C ILE A 96 -0.85 10.29 12.63
N ALA A 97 -0.25 9.24 13.18
CA ALA A 97 0.72 9.37 14.28
C ALA A 97 2.04 9.97 13.77
N GLY A 98 2.90 10.42 14.69
CA GLY A 98 4.15 11.10 14.34
C GLY A 98 5.13 10.25 13.52
N ASP A 99 4.97 8.92 13.57
CA ASP A 99 5.72 7.93 12.78
C ASP A 99 5.10 7.66 11.39
N GLY A 100 4.03 8.38 11.02
CA GLY A 100 3.31 8.19 9.77
C GLY A 100 2.23 7.10 9.80
N THR A 101 2.04 6.41 10.94
CA THR A 101 1.05 5.33 11.07
C THR A 101 -0.38 5.89 11.10
N ALA A 102 -1.26 5.33 10.27
CA ALA A 102 -2.69 5.62 10.30
C ALA A 102 -3.42 4.81 11.38
N VAL A 103 -4.08 5.53 12.30
CA VAL A 103 -4.86 4.96 13.40
C VAL A 103 -6.34 5.31 13.18
N ASN A 104 -7.20 4.29 13.08
CA ASN A 104 -8.65 4.51 13.12
C ASN A 104 -9.06 4.72 14.58
N LEU A 105 -9.71 5.85 14.86
CA LEU A 105 -10.06 6.26 16.22
C LEU A 105 -11.32 5.56 16.74
N GLY A 106 -12.15 5.00 15.84
CA GLY A 106 -13.43 4.42 16.21
C GLY A 106 -14.28 5.39 17.04
N PRO A 107 -14.89 4.95 18.16
CA PRO A 107 -15.68 5.84 19.01
C PRO A 107 -14.83 6.84 19.81
N ALA A 108 -13.52 6.61 19.95
CA ALA A 108 -12.65 7.50 20.71
C ALA A 108 -12.46 8.85 19.98
N VAL A 109 -12.41 9.94 20.74
CA VAL A 109 -12.14 11.28 20.23
C VAL A 109 -10.98 11.90 21.02
N PRO A 110 -9.76 11.35 20.90
CA PRO A 110 -8.59 11.87 21.60
C PRO A 110 -8.09 13.22 21.05
N SER A 111 -8.77 13.78 20.03
CA SER A 111 -8.45 15.04 19.35
C SER A 111 -9.73 15.65 18.78
N ASP A 112 -9.81 16.99 18.76
CA ASP A 112 -10.92 17.73 18.13
C ASP A 112 -10.94 17.62 16.61
N THR A 113 -9.81 17.23 16.01
CA THR A 113 -9.66 17.04 14.57
C THR A 113 -9.34 15.58 14.21
N CYS A 114 -9.76 15.18 13.02
CA CYS A 114 -9.42 13.91 12.41
C CYS A 114 -9.23 14.08 10.89
N ARG A 115 -8.79 13.01 10.25
CA ARG A 115 -8.81 12.84 8.80
C ARG A 115 -9.79 11.72 8.42
N VAL A 116 -9.99 11.51 7.13
CA VAL A 116 -10.84 10.44 6.58
C VAL A 116 -10.06 9.65 5.54
N SER A 117 -10.49 8.44 5.25
CA SER A 117 -9.94 7.68 4.13
C SER A 117 -10.38 8.31 2.81
N HIS A 118 -9.47 8.41 1.82
CA HIS A 118 -9.82 8.82 0.45
C HIS A 118 -10.94 7.95 -0.12
N PHE A 119 -10.95 6.65 0.20
CA PHE A 119 -12.00 5.74 -0.28
C PHE A 119 -13.40 6.09 0.22
N ASP A 120 -13.52 6.86 1.31
CA ASP A 120 -14.82 7.30 1.84
C ASP A 120 -15.42 8.48 1.07
N VAL A 121 -14.62 9.17 0.26
CA VAL A 121 -15.03 10.39 -0.48
C VAL A 121 -14.61 10.37 -1.95
N CYS A 122 -14.00 9.27 -2.41
CA CYS A 122 -13.58 9.07 -3.78
C CYS A 122 -14.80 9.06 -4.73
N PRO A 123 -14.83 9.87 -5.79
CA PRO A 123 -15.97 9.93 -6.71
C PRO A 123 -16.11 8.66 -7.57
N ALA A 124 -15.06 7.84 -7.68
CA ALA A 124 -15.11 6.52 -8.31
C ALA A 124 -15.71 5.42 -7.40
N ARG A 125 -16.16 5.79 -6.20
CA ARG A 125 -16.86 4.91 -5.24
C ARG A 125 -18.31 5.40 -5.05
N PRO A 126 -19.22 4.53 -4.58
CA PRO A 126 -20.60 4.92 -4.30
C PRO A 126 -20.71 6.16 -3.39
N GLU A 127 -21.77 6.95 -3.61
CA GLU A 127 -22.06 8.13 -2.80
C GLU A 127 -22.20 7.78 -1.30
N PRO A 128 -21.56 8.53 -0.39
CA PRO A 128 -21.70 8.30 1.05
C PRO A 128 -23.11 8.58 1.56
N VAL A 129 -23.71 7.62 2.26
CA VAL A 129 -25.04 7.74 2.87
C VAL A 129 -24.93 8.07 4.36
N GLY A 130 -25.77 9.00 4.84
CA GLY A 130 -25.90 9.30 6.28
C GLY A 130 -24.74 10.09 6.89
N ALA A 131 -23.83 10.64 6.08
CA ALA A 131 -22.69 11.43 6.54
C ALA A 131 -22.51 12.71 5.71
N PRO A 132 -23.18 13.83 6.07
CA PRO A 132 -23.20 15.04 5.27
C PRO A 132 -21.81 15.62 4.94
N VAL A 133 -20.85 15.53 5.87
CA VAL A 133 -19.48 16.01 5.64
C VAL A 133 -18.75 15.18 4.57
N LEU A 134 -18.91 13.86 4.59
CA LEU A 134 -18.30 12.97 3.60
C LEU A 134 -18.95 13.17 2.23
N LEU A 135 -20.28 13.33 2.22
CA LEU A 135 -21.03 13.64 1.01
C LEU A 135 -20.60 14.97 0.36
N ALA A 136 -20.39 16.01 1.17
CA ALA A 136 -19.91 17.30 0.68
C ALA A 136 -18.52 17.19 0.04
N LEU A 137 -17.60 16.43 0.66
CA LEU A 137 -16.28 16.14 0.11
C LEU A 137 -16.39 15.36 -1.20
N TRP A 138 -17.17 14.27 -1.21
CA TRP A 138 -17.41 13.45 -2.40
C TRP A 138 -17.91 14.28 -3.58
N ARG A 139 -18.92 15.15 -3.37
CA ARG A 139 -19.41 16.08 -4.41
C ARG A 139 -18.35 17.10 -4.84
N GLY A 140 -17.47 17.50 -3.93
CA GLY A 140 -16.33 18.35 -4.24
C GLY A 140 -15.33 17.66 -5.15
N HIS A 141 -15.00 16.39 -4.90
CA HIS A 141 -14.11 15.60 -5.75
C HIS A 141 -14.75 15.27 -7.10
N ALA A 142 -16.03 14.90 -7.14
CA ALA A 142 -16.76 14.62 -8.37
C ALA A 142 -16.74 15.81 -9.35
N ARG A 143 -16.79 17.05 -8.83
CA ARG A 143 -16.69 18.28 -9.65
C ARG A 143 -15.28 18.62 -10.13
N ARG A 144 -14.25 18.02 -9.54
CA ARG A 144 -12.83 18.23 -9.89
C ARG A 144 -12.28 17.15 -10.81
N GLY A 145 -12.95 16.00 -10.88
CA GLY A 145 -12.59 14.86 -11.74
C GLY A 145 -13.21 14.91 -13.14
N THR A 146 -13.76 16.05 -13.54
CA THR A 146 -14.22 16.36 -14.91
C THR A 146 -13.22 17.30 -15.58
#